data_AF-A0A6N9VID6-F1
#
_entry.id   AF-A0A6N9VID6-F1
#
_cell.length_a   1.000
_cell.length_b   1.000
_cell.length_c   1.000
_cell.angle_alpha   90.00
_cell.angle_beta   90.00
_cell.angle_gamma   90.00
#
_symmetry.space_group_name_H-M   'P 1'
#
loop_
_entity.id
_entity.type
_entity.pdbx_description
1 polymer ?
#
loop_
_entity_poly.entity_id
_entity_poly.type
_entity_poly.pdbx_seq_one_letter_code
_entity_poly.pdbx_strand_id
1 'polypeptide(L)' 'MTSSSQATDAVTITEAHLEDLVRDACAAPSMHNAQPWAYVYHRRSGVLELLADAARTLPEEDPRRRALHLGCGAALFN' A
#
# COMPACT_ATOMS: atom_id res chain seq x y z
N MET A 1 4.87 26.35 37.27
CA MET A 1 4.17 25.84 36.07
C MET A 1 5.17 25.77 34.93
N THR A 2 5.96 24.71 34.87
CA THR A 2 6.88 24.43 33.76
C THR A 2 6.13 23.57 32.75
N SER A 3 5.76 24.18 31.63
CA SER A 3 5.16 23.49 30.49
C SER A 3 6.27 22.73 29.76
N SER A 4 6.34 21.41 29.95
CA SER A 4 7.19 20.53 29.14
C SER A 4 6.54 20.37 27.77
N SER A 5 7.13 21.01 26.76
CA SER A 5 6.89 20.69 25.35
C SER A 5 7.50 19.32 25.06
N GLN A 6 6.68 18.26 25.00
CA GLN A 6 7.13 17.01 24.40
C GLN A 6 7.36 17.26 22.91
N ALA A 7 8.62 17.23 22.49
CA ALA A 7 8.97 17.04 21.09
C ALA A 7 8.45 15.66 20.68
N THR A 8 7.54 15.61 19.71
CA THR A 8 7.17 14.36 19.06
C THR A 8 8.42 13.83 18.38
N ASP A 9 9.02 12.77 18.92
CA ASP A 9 10.09 12.05 18.22
C ASP A 9 9.55 11.64 16.86
N ALA A 10 10.13 12.19 15.80
CA ALA A 10 9.79 11.82 14.44
C ALA A 10 10.17 10.35 14.27
N VAL A 11 9.16 9.48 14.18
CA VAL A 11 9.37 8.05 13.90
C VAL A 11 10.17 7.94 12.61
N THR A 12 11.37 7.38 12.71
CA THR A 12 12.19 7.10 11.53
C THR A 12 11.64 5.83 10.87
N ILE A 13 11.07 5.98 9.67
CA ILE A 13 10.64 4.83 8.87
C ILE A 13 11.87 4.15 8.26
N THR A 14 12.04 2.87 8.56
CA THR A 14 13.14 2.04 8.04
C THR A 14 12.66 1.18 6.87
N GLU A 15 13.58 0.60 6.10
CA GLU A 15 13.21 -0.35 5.03
C GLU A 15 12.48 -1.58 5.59
N ALA A 16 12.84 -2.05 6.78
CA ALA A 16 12.14 -3.15 7.45
C ALA A 16 10.66 -2.81 7.75
N HIS A 17 10.38 -1.57 8.19
CA HIS A 17 9.00 -1.13 8.37
C HIS A 17 8.20 -1.15 7.05
N LEU A 18 8.85 -0.84 5.93
CA LEU A 18 8.20 -0.88 4.60
C LEU A 18 7.94 -2.31 4.14
N GLU A 19 8.87 -3.23 4.40
CA GLU A 19 8.67 -4.65 4.10
C GLU A 19 7.50 -5.25 4.88
N ASP A 20 7.37 -4.90 6.16
CA ASP A 20 6.23 -5.34 6.98
C ASP A 20 4.92 -4.73 6.48
N LEU A 21 4.90 -3.43 6.16
CA LEU A 21 3.71 -2.78 5.56
C LEU A 21 3.28 -3.44 4.25
N VAL A 22 4.23 -3.76 3.36
CA VAL A 22 3.93 -4.44 2.10
C VAL A 22 3.46 -5.88 2.35
N ARG A 23 4.02 -6.57 3.34
CA ARG A 23 3.59 -7.92 3.73
C ARG A 23 2.14 -7.92 4.19
N ASP A 24 1.77 -6.99 5.06
CA ASP A 24 0.41 -6.83 5.55
C ASP A 24 -0.51 -6.49 4.37
N ALA A 25 -0.17 -5.50 3.57
CA ALA A 25 -0.93 -5.14 2.37
C ALA A 25 -1.17 -6.31 1.40
N CYS A 26 -0.22 -7.25 1.27
CA CYS A 26 -0.39 -8.44 0.43
C CYS A 26 -1.45 -9.43 0.96
N ALA A 27 -1.85 -9.31 2.23
CA ALA A 27 -2.94 -10.10 2.81
C ALA A 27 -4.33 -9.53 2.47
N ALA A 28 -4.41 -8.34 1.87
CA ALA A 28 -5.67 -7.72 1.50
C ALA A 28 -6.49 -8.59 0.53
N PRO A 29 -7.83 -8.59 0.64
CA PRO A 29 -8.66 -9.33 -0.28
C PRO A 29 -8.65 -8.70 -1.68
N SER A 30 -8.66 -9.54 -2.72
CA SER A 30 -8.83 -9.12 -4.11
C SER A 30 -9.63 -10.15 -4.91
N MET A 31 -10.31 -9.70 -5.96
CA MET A 31 -11.08 -10.59 -6.84
C MET A 31 -10.17 -11.69 -7.41
N HIS A 32 -10.60 -12.95 -7.31
CA HIS A 32 -9.83 -14.14 -7.69
C HIS A 32 -8.42 -14.22 -7.08
N ASN A 33 -8.17 -13.50 -5.97
CA ASN A 33 -6.84 -13.32 -5.40
C ASN A 33 -5.81 -12.83 -6.44
N ALA A 34 -6.24 -12.01 -7.40
CA ALA A 34 -5.38 -11.51 -8.47
C ALA A 34 -4.27 -10.59 -7.96
N GLN A 35 -4.46 -9.98 -6.78
CA GLN A 35 -3.52 -9.07 -6.11
C GLN A 35 -2.99 -7.99 -7.07
N PRO A 36 -3.86 -7.14 -7.63
CA PRO A 36 -3.54 -6.30 -8.78
C PRO A 36 -2.83 -5.00 -8.38
N TRP A 37 -1.89 -5.08 -7.44
CA TRP A 37 -1.12 -3.96 -6.91
C TRP A 37 0.37 -4.14 -7.14
N ALA A 38 1.07 -3.03 -7.37
CA ALA A 38 2.52 -2.94 -7.39
C ALA A 38 2.98 -1.82 -6.46
N TYR A 39 3.95 -2.13 -5.59
CA TYR A 39 4.55 -1.17 -4.67
C TYR A 39 5.90 -0.69 -5.19
N VAL A 40 6.13 0.62 -5.13
CA VAL A 40 7.40 1.25 -5.52
C VAL A 40 7.87 2.17 -4.40
N TYR A 41 9.05 1.90 -3.85
CA TYR A 41 9.63 2.73 -2.80
C TYR A 41 10.65 3.73 -3.36
N HIS A 42 10.33 5.02 -3.26
CA HIS A 42 11.19 6.13 -3.64
C HIS A 42 12.08 6.55 -2.47
N ARG A 43 13.22 5.87 -2.30
CA ARG A 43 14.17 6.04 -1.18
C ARG A 43 14.53 7.50 -0.85
N ARG A 44 14.70 8.34 -1.89
CA ARG A 44 15.13 9.74 -1.73
C ARG A 44 14.03 10.63 -1.16
N SER A 45 12.76 10.38 -1.49
CA SER A 45 11.62 11.15 -0.97
C SER A 45 10.96 10.49 0.23
N GLY A 46 11.29 9.22 0.53
CA GLY A 46 10.64 8.45 1.59
C GLY A 46 9.20 8.06 1.26
N VAL A 47 8.83 8.06 -0.03
CA VAL A 47 7.45 7.78 -0.47
C VAL A 47 7.33 6.33 -0.92
N LEU A 48 6.34 5.61 -0.37
CA LEU A 48 5.89 4.31 -0.88
C LEU A 48 4.67 4.55 -1.77
N GLU A 49 4.82 4.34 -3.08
CA GLU A 49 3.72 4.44 -4.04
C GLU A 49 3.03 3.09 -4.23
N LEU A 50 1.71 3.14 -4.37
CA LEU A 50 0.87 2.02 -4.76
C LEU A 50 0.31 2.30 -6.16
N LEU A 51 0.60 1.39 -7.09
CA LEU A 51 0.14 1.45 -8.47
C LEU A 51 -0.78 0.26 -8.76
N ALA A 52 -1.79 0.49 -9.58
CA ALA A 52 -2.56 -0.61 -10.14
C ALA A 52 -1.73 -1.38 -11.18
N ASP A 53 -1.66 -2.71 -11.03
CA ASP A 53 -0.97 -3.59 -11.97
C ASP A 53 -1.91 -4.00 -13.11
N ALA A 54 -1.74 -3.36 -14.28
CA ALA A 54 -2.53 -3.65 -15.47
C ALA A 54 -2.33 -5.08 -16.01
N ALA A 55 -1.18 -5.72 -15.71
CA ALA A 55 -0.93 -7.10 -16.11
C ALA A 55 -1.79 -8.12 -15.35
N ARG A 56 -2.37 -7.70 -14.21
CA ARG A 56 -3.25 -8.51 -13.36
C ARG A 56 -4.73 -8.16 -13.54
N THR A 57 -5.09 -7.48 -14.63
CA THR A 57 -6.49 -7.23 -14.98
C THR A 57 -7.21 -8.53 -15.32
N LEU A 58 -8.52 -8.53 -15.12
CA LEU A 58 -9.41 -9.64 -15.46
C LEU A 58 -10.44 -9.13 -16.48
N PRO A 59 -10.12 -9.13 -17.80
CA PRO A 59 -10.94 -8.44 -18.80
C PRO A 59 -12.38 -8.93 -18.90
N GLU A 60 -12.60 -10.24 -18.71
CA GLU A 60 -13.93 -10.86 -18.79
C GLU A 60 -14.76 -10.61 -17.52
N GLU A 61 -14.16 -10.79 -16.34
CA GLU A 61 -14.86 -10.70 -15.05
C GLU A 61 -14.92 -9.27 -14.47
N ASP A 62 -13.94 -8.42 -14.82
CA ASP A 62 -13.85 -7.02 -14.41
C ASP A 62 -13.54 -6.09 -15.60
N PRO A 63 -14.43 -6.02 -16.61
CA PRO A 63 -14.21 -5.23 -17.83
C PRO A 63 -14.09 -3.73 -17.56
N ARG A 64 -14.65 -3.25 -16.44
CA ARG A 64 -14.56 -1.84 -16.01
C ARG A 64 -13.43 -1.58 -15.01
N ARG A 65 -12.64 -2.60 -14.67
CA ARG A 65 -11.51 -2.55 -13.73
C ARG A 65 -11.91 -2.10 -12.32
N ARG A 66 -13.19 -2.21 -11.94
CA ARG A 66 -13.65 -1.75 -10.63
C ARG A 66 -13.09 -2.64 -9.53
N ALA A 67 -13.07 -3.95 -9.73
CA ALA A 67 -12.51 -4.89 -8.76
C ALA A 67 -11.00 -4.70 -8.61
N LEU A 68 -10.29 -4.38 -9.69
CA LEU A 68 -8.87 -3.99 -9.62
C LEU A 68 -8.65 -2.78 -8.70
N HIS A 69 -9.42 -1.70 -8.86
CA HIS A 69 -9.28 -0.52 -8.00
C HIS A 69 -9.71 -0.78 -6.56
N LEU A 70 -10.76 -1.59 -6.35
CA LEU A 70 -11.18 -2.00 -5.01
C LEU A 70 -10.10 -2.86 -4.32
N GLY A 71 -9.45 -3.76 -5.05
CA GLY A 71 -8.31 -4.52 -4.54
C GLY A 71 -7.15 -3.62 -4.15
N CYS A 72 -6.78 -2.66 -5.00
CA CYS A 72 -5.75 -1.66 -4.65
C CYS A 72 -6.15 -0.85 -3.40
N GLY A 73 -7.40 -0.42 -3.30
CA GLY A 73 -7.91 0.26 -2.11
C GLY A 73 -7.81 -0.63 -0.86
N ALA A 74 -8.16 -1.91 -0.97
CA ALA A 74 -8.02 -2.86 0.14
C ALA A 74 -6.55 -3.00 0.58
N ALA A 75 -5.61 -3.15 -0.37
CA ALA A 75 -4.18 -3.23 -0.06
C ALA A 75 -3.59 -1.93 0.51
N LEU A 76 -4.16 -0.76 0.16
CA LEU A 76 -3.73 0.52 0.72
C LEU A 76 -4.09 0.68 2.21
N PHE A 77 -5.22 0.10 2.63
CA PHE A 77 -5.80 0.31 3.97
C PHE A 77 -5.70 -0.91 4.89
N ASN A 78 -5.08 -1.99 4.43
CA ASN A 78 -4.82 -3.17 5.24
C ASN A 78 -3.66 -2.94 6.20
#